data_AF-A0A845GGR5-F1
#
_entry.id   AF-A0A845GGR5-F1
#
_cell.length_a   1.000
_cell.length_b   1.000
_cell.length_c   1.000
_cell.angle_alpha   90.00
_cell.angle_beta   90.00
_cell.angle_gamma   90.00
#
_symmetry.space_group_name_H-M   'P 1'
#
loop_
_entity.id
_entity.type
_entity.pdbx_description
1 polymer ?
#
loop_
_entity_poly.entity_id
_entity_poly.type
_entity_poly.pdbx_seq_one_letter_code
_entity_poly.pdbx_strand_id
1 'polypeptide(L)'
;MAYTLTRDDLASINDIEVAFSTERFLPAWEDIPQSFKQGNIYTTLAEAIFYGTSLPSGDMEFLPGFEDDDAPAALNRCVRAHIRSFGPKHQHKIAGVGFLISQVCKITAAQAA
;
A
#
# COMPACT_ATOMS: atom_id res chain seq x y z
N MET A 1 -15.38 -6.24 9.96
CA MET A 1 -14.25 -7.12 10.35
C MET A 1 -12.99 -6.27 10.28
N ALA A 2 -11.99 -6.49 11.13
CA ALA A 2 -10.74 -5.76 10.98
C ALA A 2 -10.12 -6.17 9.63
N TYR A 3 -9.81 -5.19 8.78
CA TYR A 3 -9.10 -5.42 7.54
C TYR A 3 -7.71 -6.00 7.85
N THR A 4 -7.32 -7.05 7.15
CA THR A 4 -6.01 -7.68 7.29
C THR A 4 -5.62 -8.23 5.92
N LEU A 5 -4.39 -7.96 5.50
CA LEU A 5 -3.80 -8.52 4.30
C LEU A 5 -2.90 -9.68 4.70
N THR A 6 -3.01 -10.83 4.03
CA THR A 6 -2.12 -11.97 4.28
C THR A 6 -0.97 -12.04 3.27
N ARG A 7 0.04 -12.84 3.56
CA ARG A 7 1.15 -13.10 2.64
C ARG A 7 0.70 -13.79 1.35
N ASP A 8 -0.29 -14.68 1.45
CA ASP A 8 -0.89 -15.38 0.32
C ASP A 8 -1.69 -14.41 -0.57
N ASP A 9 -2.42 -13.46 0.02
CA ASP A 9 -3.11 -12.41 -0.74
C ASP A 9 -2.12 -11.62 -1.59
N LEU A 10 -0.99 -11.22 -0.98
CA LEU A 10 0.09 -10.49 -1.65
C LEU A 10 0.71 -11.28 -2.80
N ALA A 11 0.89 -12.59 -2.61
CA ALA A 11 1.39 -13.50 -3.65
C ALA A 11 0.40 -13.73 -4.80
N SER A 12 -0.91 -13.57 -4.54
CA SER A 12 -1.97 -13.90 -5.49
C SER A 12 -2.18 -12.85 -6.59
N ILE A 13 -1.55 -11.67 -6.48
CA ILE A 13 -1.62 -10.62 -7.50
C ILE A 13 -0.92 -11.10 -8.76
N ASN A 14 -1.71 -11.27 -9.84
CA ASN A 14 -1.20 -11.78 -11.11
C ASN A 14 -0.84 -10.66 -12.10
N ASP A 15 -0.19 -11.02 -13.20
CA ASP A 15 0.26 -10.06 -14.21
C ASP A 15 -0.88 -9.33 -14.94
N ILE A 16 -2.06 -9.95 -15.06
CA ILE A 16 -3.24 -9.30 -15.65
C ILE A 16 -3.67 -8.14 -14.75
N GLU A 17 -3.70 -8.35 -13.44
CA GLU A 17 -4.05 -7.31 -12.48
C GLU A 17 -3.00 -6.20 -12.41
N VAL A 18 -1.72 -6.52 -12.58
CA VAL A 18 -0.66 -5.50 -12.68
C VAL A 18 -0.82 -4.66 -13.97
N ALA A 19 -1.21 -5.30 -15.07
CA ALA A 19 -1.36 -4.65 -16.37
C ALA A 19 -2.63 -3.79 -16.48
N PHE A 20 -3.75 -4.28 -15.95
CA PHE A 20 -5.07 -3.64 -16.07
C PHE A 20 -5.61 -3.04 -14.78
N SER A 21 -4.82 -3.12 -13.71
CA SER A 21 -5.16 -2.68 -12.35
C SER A 21 -6.19 -3.59 -11.65
N THR A 22 -6.32 -3.44 -10.34
CA THR A 22 -7.30 -4.16 -9.52
C THR A 22 -7.74 -3.32 -8.33
N GLU A 23 -8.91 -3.66 -7.78
CA GLU A 23 -9.44 -3.09 -6.53
C GLU A 23 -9.58 -4.15 -5.43
N ARG A 24 -9.14 -5.39 -5.71
CA ARG A 24 -9.15 -6.49 -4.73
C ARG A 24 -8.33 -6.11 -3.50
N PHE A 25 -8.68 -6.62 -2.33
CA PHE A 25 -7.93 -6.32 -1.11
C PHE A 25 -7.83 -4.83 -0.72
N LEU A 26 -8.46 -3.89 -1.42
CA LEU A 26 -8.58 -2.54 -0.89
C LEU A 26 -9.66 -2.55 0.20
N PRO A 27 -9.39 -1.97 1.37
CA PRO A 27 -10.38 -1.83 2.43
C PRO A 27 -11.53 -0.93 1.96
N ALA A 28 -12.75 -1.17 2.46
CA ALA A 28 -13.85 -0.23 2.30
C ALA A 28 -13.52 1.11 2.97
N TRP A 29 -14.11 2.22 2.51
CA TRP A 29 -13.76 3.55 3.01
C TRP A 29 -14.00 3.68 4.51
N GLU A 30 -15.10 3.12 5.01
CA GLU A 30 -15.47 3.07 6.42
C GLU A 30 -14.45 2.35 7.30
N ASP A 31 -13.78 1.32 6.78
CA ASP A 31 -12.82 0.49 7.52
C ASP A 31 -11.41 1.10 7.59
N ILE A 32 -11.13 2.12 6.78
CA ILE A 32 -9.83 2.81 6.78
C ILE A 32 -9.73 3.71 8.04
N PRO A 33 -8.67 3.57 8.86
CA PRO A 33 -8.48 4.42 10.02
C PRO A 33 -8.36 5.91 9.64
N GLN A 34 -8.85 6.79 10.52
CA GLN A 34 -8.90 8.22 10.25
C GLN A 34 -7.52 8.84 9.94
N SER A 35 -6.45 8.31 10.53
CA SER A 35 -5.07 8.75 10.28
C SER A 35 -4.60 8.53 8.83
N PHE A 36 -5.16 7.55 8.11
CA PHE A 36 -4.88 7.33 6.69
C PHE A 36 -5.78 8.20 5.80
N LYS A 37 -6.97 8.60 6.29
CA LYS A 37 -7.85 9.52 5.55
C LYS A 37 -7.34 10.96 5.56
N GLN A 38 -6.66 11.35 6.63
CA GLN A 38 -6.07 12.69 6.83
C GLN A 38 -4.67 12.82 6.22
N GLY A 39 -3.97 11.70 6.08
CA GLY A 39 -2.62 11.64 5.53
C GLY A 39 -1.57 11.26 6.59
N ASN A 40 -0.64 10.40 6.20
CA ASN A 40 0.50 9.96 7.00
C ASN A 40 1.64 9.49 6.07
N ILE A 41 2.73 8.97 6.64
CA ILE A 41 3.90 8.52 5.86
C ILE A 41 3.55 7.47 4.79
N TYR A 42 2.60 6.57 5.06
CA TYR A 42 2.19 5.54 4.11
C TYR A 42 1.37 6.13 2.96
N THR A 43 0.48 7.08 3.24
CA THR A 43 -0.28 7.75 2.17
C THR A 43 0.62 8.67 1.36
N THR A 44 1.60 9.34 1.98
CA THR A 44 2.62 10.12 1.27
C THR A 44 3.46 9.22 0.35
N LEU A 45 3.83 8.03 0.80
CA LEU A 45 4.49 7.04 -0.05
C LEU A 45 3.60 6.62 -1.22
N ALA A 46 2.32 6.32 -0.96
CA ALA A 46 1.36 5.99 -2.01
C ALA A 46 1.19 7.13 -3.02
N GLU A 47 1.04 8.38 -2.57
CA GLU A 47 0.97 9.55 -3.44
C GLU A 47 2.22 9.72 -4.28
N ALA A 48 3.41 9.56 -3.69
CA ALA A 48 4.67 9.66 -4.41
C ALA A 48 4.77 8.61 -5.53
N ILE A 49 4.35 7.36 -5.25
CA ILE A 49 4.29 6.30 -6.26
C ILE A 49 3.24 6.62 -7.34
N PHE A 50 2.08 7.16 -6.97
CA PHE A 50 1.00 7.51 -7.90
C PHE A 50 1.44 8.62 -8.87
N TYR A 51 2.01 9.70 -8.35
CA TYR A 51 2.45 10.85 -9.14
C TYR A 51 3.83 10.66 -9.78
N GLY A 52 4.56 9.60 -9.40
CA GLY A 52 5.93 9.37 -9.87
C GLY A 52 6.93 10.42 -9.36
N THR A 53 6.69 10.97 -8.17
CA THR A 53 7.59 11.93 -7.52
C THR A 53 8.60 11.23 -6.61
N SER A 54 9.51 12.00 -6.02
CA SER A 54 10.48 11.47 -5.06
C SER A 54 9.78 10.81 -3.87
N LEU A 55 10.22 9.60 -3.52
CA LEU A 55 9.71 8.88 -2.36
C LEU A 55 10.13 9.58 -1.06
N PRO A 56 9.31 9.51 0.00
CA PRO A 56 9.68 10.05 1.30
C PRO A 56 10.89 9.30 1.88
N SER A 57 11.78 10.02 2.55
CA SER A 57 12.92 9.42 3.25
C SER A 57 12.48 8.72 4.53
N GLY A 58 13.01 7.53 4.78
CA GLY A 58 12.75 6.78 5.99
C GLY A 58 13.26 5.35 5.89
N ASP A 59 13.12 4.62 6.99
CA ASP A 59 13.43 3.21 7.08
C ASP A 59 12.14 2.38 6.97
N MET A 60 12.25 1.22 6.32
CA MET A 60 11.16 0.27 6.14
C MET A 60 11.56 -1.09 6.71
N GLU A 61 10.70 -1.65 7.54
CA GLU A 61 10.85 -2.98 8.13
C GLU A 61 9.61 -3.82 7.83
N PHE A 62 9.78 -5.01 7.28
CA PHE A 62 8.66 -5.93 7.06
C PHE A 62 8.13 -6.47 8.39
N LEU A 63 6.81 -6.62 8.48
CA LEU A 63 6.15 -7.19 9.65
C LEU A 63 6.32 -8.72 9.66
N PRO A 64 6.19 -9.38 10.84
CA PRO A 64 6.25 -10.83 10.93
C PRO A 64 5.29 -11.52 9.95
N GLY A 65 5.79 -12.50 9.20
CA GLY A 65 5.05 -13.18 8.13
C GLY A 65 5.20 -12.56 6.74
N PHE A 66 5.94 -11.46 6.60
CA PHE A 66 6.33 -10.83 5.33
C PHE A 66 7.85 -10.66 5.19
N GLU A 67 8.62 -11.44 5.93
CA GLU A 67 10.09 -11.30 6.03
C GLU A 67 10.83 -12.15 4.99
N ASP A 68 10.12 -12.82 4.07
CA ASP A 68 10.72 -13.62 3.01
C ASP A 68 11.27 -12.75 1.85
N ASP A 69 12.23 -13.32 1.11
CA ASP A 69 12.95 -12.63 0.03
C ASP A 69 12.04 -12.12 -1.11
N ASP A 70 10.86 -12.72 -1.29
CA ASP A 70 9.91 -12.35 -2.34
C ASP A 70 8.93 -11.25 -1.89
N ALA A 71 8.79 -10.99 -0.59
CA ALA A 71 7.84 -10.03 -0.04
C ALA A 71 8.02 -8.59 -0.59
N PRO A 72 9.25 -8.05 -0.77
CA PRO A 72 9.41 -6.73 -1.37
C PRO A 72 8.89 -6.65 -2.82
N ALA A 73 9.16 -7.68 -3.62
CA ALA A 73 8.70 -7.73 -5.01
C ALA A 73 7.17 -7.89 -5.08
N ALA A 74 6.60 -8.73 -4.23
CA ALA A 74 5.16 -8.93 -4.11
C ALA A 74 4.44 -7.65 -3.64
N LEU A 75 5.00 -6.93 -2.66
CA LEU A 75 4.46 -5.65 -2.19
C LEU A 75 4.46 -4.61 -3.31
N ASN A 76 5.58 -4.45 -4.02
CA ASN A 76 5.66 -3.51 -5.14
C ASN A 76 4.66 -3.86 -6.26
N ARG A 77 4.50 -5.15 -6.59
CA ARG A 77 3.47 -5.62 -7.54
C ARG A 77 2.07 -5.25 -7.07
N CYS A 78 1.74 -5.58 -5.82
CA CYS A 78 0.44 -5.30 -5.23
C CYS A 78 0.15 -3.79 -5.25
N VAL A 79 1.05 -2.95 -4.73
CA VAL A 79 0.88 -1.50 -4.73
C VAL A 79 0.65 -0.96 -6.14
N ARG A 80 1.46 -1.38 -7.13
CA ARG A 80 1.33 -0.90 -8.52
C ARG A 80 0.04 -1.33 -9.19
N ALA A 81 -0.46 -2.53 -8.90
CA ALA A 81 -1.74 -3.01 -9.41
C ALA A 81 -2.92 -2.17 -8.90
N HIS A 82 -2.88 -1.72 -7.64
CA HIS A 82 -3.95 -0.91 -7.06
C HIS A 82 -3.84 0.56 -7.40
N ILE A 83 -2.63 1.13 -7.45
CA ILE A 83 -2.47 2.57 -7.57
C ILE A 83 -2.90 3.09 -8.95
N ARG A 84 -2.85 2.23 -9.97
CA ARG A 84 -3.20 2.53 -11.36
C ARG A 84 -4.68 2.34 -11.70
N SER A 85 -5.48 1.80 -10.78
CA SER A 85 -6.90 1.53 -11.03
C SER A 85 -7.69 2.79 -11.33
N PHE A 86 -8.84 2.68 -12.00
CA PHE A 86 -9.71 3.85 -12.27
C PHE A 86 -10.60 4.21 -11.06
N GLY A 87 -10.99 3.21 -10.26
CA GLY A 87 -11.66 3.38 -8.97
C GLY A 87 -10.81 2.81 -7.82
N PRO A 88 -11.19 3.01 -6.55
CA PRO A 88 -12.18 3.97 -6.07
C PRO A 88 -11.70 5.42 -6.26
N LYS A 89 -12.45 6.40 -5.74
CA LYS A 89 -12.06 7.83 -5.75
C LYS A 89 -10.63 8.00 -5.25
N HIS A 90 -9.91 8.99 -5.79
CA HIS A 90 -8.49 9.18 -5.51
C HIS A 90 -8.14 9.15 -4.01
N GLN A 91 -8.86 9.89 -3.17
CA GLN A 91 -8.62 9.91 -1.72
C GLN A 91 -8.80 8.52 -1.07
N HIS A 92 -9.82 7.76 -1.48
CA HIS A 92 -10.03 6.39 -1.00
C HIS A 92 -8.88 5.49 -1.45
N LYS A 93 -8.47 5.59 -2.72
CA LYS A 93 -7.37 4.79 -3.25
C LYS A 93 -6.06 5.03 -2.49
N ILE A 94 -5.68 6.29 -2.31
CA ILE A 94 -4.45 6.64 -1.58
C ILE A 94 -4.52 6.16 -0.12
N ALA A 95 -5.63 6.41 0.56
CA ALA A 95 -5.79 5.99 1.96
C ALA A 95 -5.81 4.46 2.10
N GLY A 96 -6.46 3.76 1.17
CA GLY A 96 -6.56 2.31 1.13
C GLY A 96 -5.23 1.63 0.80
N VAL A 97 -4.50 2.14 -0.19
CA VAL A 97 -3.15 1.65 -0.52
C VAL A 97 -2.18 1.94 0.62
N GLY A 98 -2.24 3.12 1.24
CA GLY A 98 -1.44 3.43 2.42
C GLY A 98 -1.72 2.45 3.56
N PHE A 99 -2.99 2.16 3.83
CA PHE A 99 -3.36 1.21 4.88
C PHE A 99 -2.94 -0.23 4.53
N LEU A 100 -3.07 -0.64 3.27
CA LEU A 100 -2.57 -1.92 2.75
C LEU A 100 -1.07 -2.06 3.01
N ILE A 101 -0.26 -1.05 2.68
CA ILE A 101 1.19 -1.07 2.94
C ILE A 101 1.47 -1.25 4.44
N SER A 102 0.72 -0.58 5.30
CA SER A 102 0.88 -0.70 6.76
C SER A 102 0.58 -2.09 7.33
N GLN A 103 -0.13 -2.96 6.58
CA GLN A 103 -0.35 -4.36 6.97
C GLN A 103 0.87 -5.25 6.68
N VAL A 104 1.80 -4.77 5.86
CA VAL A 104 2.95 -5.53 5.36
C VAL A 104 4.25 -5.05 5.96
N CYS A 105 4.41 -3.74 6.13
CA CYS A 105 5.63 -3.15 6.67
C CYS A 105 5.35 -1.95 7.57
N LYS A 106 6.31 -1.69 8.46
CA LYS A 106 6.38 -0.47 9.25
C LYS A 106 7.33 0.51 8.56
N ILE A 107 6.92 1.77 8.45
CA ILE A 107 7.77 2.85 7.96
C ILE A 107 8.04 3.83 9.09
N THR A 108 9.32 4.10 9.34
CA THR A 108 9.78 5.15 10.25
C THR A 108 10.32 6.29 9.41
N ALA A 109 9.62 7.43 9.41
CA ALA A 109 10.07 8.60 8.67
C ALA A 109 11.43 9.08 9.19
N ALA A 110 12.34 9.43 8.27
CA ALA A 110 13.58 10.06 8.66
C ALA A 110 13.27 11.42 9.32
N GLN A 111 13.93 11.71 10.44
CA GLN A 111 13.85 13.03 11.06
C GLN A 111 14.35 14.06 10.03
N ALA A 112 13.56 15.11 9.76
CA ALA A 112 14.06 16.23 8.97
C ALA A 112 15.23 16.87 9.74
N ALA A 113 16.41 16.89 9.13
CA ALA A 113 17.60 17.55 9.65
C ALA A 113 17.44 19.08 9.68
#